data_AF-A0A816DNW4-F1
#
_entry.id   AF-A0A816DNW4-F1
#
_cell.length_a   1.000
_cell.length_b   1.000
_cell.length_c   1.000
_cell.angle_alpha   90.00
_cell.angle_beta   90.00
_cell.angle_gamma   90.00
#
_symmetry.space_group_name_H-M   'P 1'
#
loop_
_entity.id
_entity.type
_entity.pdbx_description
1 polymer ?
#
loop_
_entity_poly.entity_id
_entity_poly.type
_entity_poly.pdbx_seq_one_letter_code
_entity_poly.pdbx_strand_id
1 'polypeptide(L)'
;TVSAAQKIGYKNRIPKLFWRGVWNWKRLWYIDLAKENPDIMDMKDVNWNATANGVAHRPSNAYVTLEGHCDYKYLAHLEGSSYSSRLKYLLLCGSPVVYNPVQYWEEYWYHLLKDRENIIVFESARNEAALKKLLDHFSHNENKMKRIGQKGQQLVLEYLSEHAVSCYWWKLMHEYAKLLGYQPILHPDAIHIDDFLIGTLS
;
A
#
# COMPACT_ATOMS: atom_id res chain seq x y z
N THR A 1 -4.23 5.11 22.44
CA THR A 1 -3.36 3.97 22.05
C THR A 1 -2.23 4.50 21.18
N VAL A 2 -0.99 4.05 21.39
CA VAL A 2 0.17 4.48 20.59
C VAL A 2 0.12 3.81 19.21
N SER A 3 0.27 4.58 18.12
CA SER A 3 0.19 4.03 16.76
C SER A 3 1.34 3.06 16.48
N ALA A 4 1.15 2.07 15.59
CA ALA A 4 2.22 1.11 15.24
C ALA A 4 3.51 1.80 14.78
N ALA A 5 3.39 2.90 14.04
CA ALA A 5 4.51 3.75 13.63
C ALA A 5 5.31 4.34 14.80
N GLN A 6 4.67 4.54 15.96
CA GLN A 6 5.27 5.10 17.16
C GLN A 6 5.77 4.03 18.15
N LYS A 7 5.37 2.76 18.00
CA LYS A 7 5.79 1.67 18.89
C LYS A 7 7.30 1.46 18.86
N ILE A 8 7.91 1.53 17.68
CA ILE A 8 9.35 1.42 17.48
C ILE A 8 9.87 2.70 16.84
N GLY A 9 10.77 3.40 17.55
CA GLY A 9 11.44 4.58 17.01
C GLY A 9 12.23 4.25 15.75
N TYR A 10 12.18 5.13 14.75
CA TYR A 10 12.76 4.89 13.41
C TYR A 10 14.20 4.33 13.41
N LYS A 11 15.04 4.78 14.36
CA LYS A 11 16.43 4.32 14.49
C LYS A 11 16.55 2.81 14.81
N ASN A 12 15.55 2.26 15.50
CA ASN A 12 15.53 0.87 15.97
C ASN A 12 14.80 -0.07 14.99
N ARG A 13 14.27 0.45 13.88
CA ARG A 13 13.64 -0.36 12.84
C ARG A 13 14.68 -1.18 12.08
N ILE A 14 14.27 -2.33 11.57
CA ILE A 14 15.10 -3.27 10.80
C ILE A 14 15.56 -2.58 9.50
N PRO A 15 16.87 -2.47 9.21
CA PRO A 15 17.41 -1.71 8.09
C PRO A 15 17.35 -2.47 6.75
N LYS A 16 16.20 -3.06 6.43
CA LYS A 16 15.98 -3.84 5.19
C LYS A 16 14.81 -3.28 4.39
N LEU A 17 14.86 -3.46 3.07
CA LEU A 17 13.69 -3.29 2.22
C LEU A 17 12.73 -4.46 2.42
N PHE A 18 11.52 -4.17 2.89
CA PHE A 18 10.57 -5.17 3.31
C PHE A 18 9.32 -5.24 2.43
N TRP A 19 8.84 -6.46 2.20
CA TRP A 19 7.56 -6.71 1.55
C TRP A 19 6.98 -8.09 1.89
N ARG A 20 5.66 -8.15 2.08
CA ARG A 20 4.84 -9.37 2.14
C ARG A 20 3.57 -9.20 1.33
N GLY A 21 3.26 -10.19 0.50
CA GLY A 21 2.00 -10.19 -0.24
C GLY A 21 1.84 -11.41 -1.12
N VAL A 22 0.71 -11.49 -1.83
CA VAL A 22 0.42 -12.63 -2.70
C VAL A 22 1.42 -12.65 -3.87
N TRP A 23 1.85 -13.85 -4.21
CA TRP A 23 2.69 -14.11 -5.37
C TRP A 23 2.07 -13.52 -6.66
N ASN A 24 2.89 -12.89 -7.50
CA ASN A 24 2.56 -12.61 -8.90
C ASN A 24 3.86 -12.52 -9.73
N TRP A 25 3.75 -12.68 -11.05
CA TRP A 25 4.92 -12.66 -11.95
C TRP A 25 5.68 -11.32 -11.98
N LYS A 26 5.01 -10.21 -11.65
CA LYS A 26 5.61 -8.86 -11.58
C LYS A 26 6.50 -8.69 -10.35
N ARG A 27 6.22 -9.43 -9.28
CA ARG A 27 6.90 -9.37 -7.97
C ARG A 27 8.04 -10.38 -7.84
N LEU A 28 8.02 -11.43 -8.66
CA LEU A 28 9.01 -12.52 -8.64
C LEU A 28 10.46 -12.03 -8.60
N TRP A 29 10.82 -11.10 -9.49
CA TRP A 29 12.18 -10.57 -9.56
C TRP A 29 12.67 -10.01 -8.21
N TYR A 30 11.82 -9.29 -7.48
CA TYR A 30 12.16 -8.77 -6.16
C TYR A 30 12.28 -9.86 -5.09
N ILE A 31 11.42 -10.88 -5.17
CA ILE A 31 11.42 -12.00 -4.22
C ILE A 31 12.68 -12.85 -4.40
N ASP A 32 13.05 -13.15 -5.64
CA ASP A 32 14.26 -13.92 -5.93
C ASP A 32 15.52 -13.13 -5.57
N LEU A 33 15.57 -11.84 -5.91
CA LEU A 33 16.67 -10.98 -5.51
C LEU A 33 16.83 -10.87 -3.99
N ALA A 34 15.72 -10.88 -3.22
CA ALA A 34 15.78 -10.87 -1.77
C ALA A 34 16.35 -12.16 -1.18
N LYS A 35 16.18 -13.32 -1.84
CA LYS A 35 16.80 -14.59 -1.43
C LYS A 35 18.33 -14.53 -1.57
N GLU A 36 18.80 -13.88 -2.62
CA GLU A 36 20.23 -13.70 -2.89
C GLU A 36 20.86 -12.60 -2.03
N ASN A 37 20.06 -11.66 -1.52
CA ASN A 37 20.52 -10.49 -0.78
C ASN A 37 19.79 -10.31 0.57
N PRO A 38 19.80 -11.32 1.45
CA PRO A 38 19.00 -11.33 2.68
C PRO A 38 19.45 -10.27 3.70
N ASP A 39 20.66 -9.72 3.59
CA ASP A 39 21.19 -8.71 4.50
C ASP A 39 20.54 -7.33 4.31
N ILE A 40 20.08 -7.04 3.08
CA ILE A 40 19.52 -5.74 2.70
C ILE A 40 18.05 -5.79 2.33
N MET A 41 17.50 -6.99 2.07
CA MET A 41 16.12 -7.19 1.64
C MET A 41 15.45 -8.32 2.45
N ASP A 42 14.17 -8.15 2.74
CA ASP A 42 13.31 -9.19 3.30
C ASP A 42 11.95 -9.15 2.59
N MET A 43 11.89 -9.79 1.43
CA MET A 43 10.71 -9.81 0.57
C MET A 43 10.29 -11.25 0.29
N LYS A 44 9.06 -11.60 0.66
CA LYS A 44 8.53 -12.97 0.54
C LYS A 44 7.07 -12.95 0.14
N ASP A 45 6.67 -13.92 -0.67
CA ASP A 45 5.28 -14.16 -0.95
C ASP A 45 4.56 -14.82 0.24
N VAL A 46 3.26 -14.53 0.31
CA VAL A 46 2.34 -15.09 1.29
C VAL A 46 1.43 -16.06 0.54
N ASN A 47 1.48 -17.33 0.93
CA ASN A 47 0.61 -18.36 0.38
C ASN A 47 -0.63 -18.51 1.27
N TRP A 48 -1.79 -18.20 0.70
CA TRP A 48 -3.10 -18.34 1.35
C TRP A 48 -3.77 -19.68 1.09
N ASN A 49 -3.24 -20.46 0.13
CA ASN A 49 -3.74 -21.78 -0.25
C ASN A 49 -3.09 -22.91 0.56
N ALA A 50 -2.37 -22.60 1.64
CA ALA A 50 -1.82 -23.62 2.53
C ALA A 50 -2.96 -24.23 3.38
N THR A 51 -3.85 -24.99 2.74
CA THR A 51 -4.79 -25.87 3.42
C THR A 51 -4.03 -27.07 3.97
N ALA A 52 -3.83 -27.11 5.27
CA ALA A 52 -3.55 -28.36 5.98
C ALA A 52 -4.87 -28.86 6.56
N ASN A 53 -5.34 -30.02 6.08
CA ASN A 53 -6.46 -30.79 6.67
C ASN A 53 -7.82 -30.07 6.74
N GLY A 54 -8.21 -29.29 5.72
CA GLY A 54 -9.58 -28.77 5.61
C GLY A 54 -9.95 -27.63 6.58
N VAL A 55 -8.99 -27.15 7.38
CA VAL A 55 -9.14 -25.93 8.19
C VAL A 55 -8.36 -24.82 7.50
N ALA A 56 -8.98 -23.66 7.32
CA ALA A 56 -8.32 -22.45 6.82
C ALA A 56 -7.12 -22.12 7.72
N HIS A 57 -5.93 -22.60 7.37
CA HIS A 57 -4.74 -22.35 8.13
C HIS A 57 -4.28 -20.92 7.89
N ARG A 58 -3.63 -20.37 8.93
CA ARG A 58 -2.94 -19.08 8.84
C ARG A 58 -2.11 -19.06 7.54
N PRO A 59 -2.10 -17.94 6.81
CA PRO A 59 -1.19 -17.78 5.67
C PRO A 59 0.22 -18.24 6.04
N SER A 60 1.01 -18.68 5.05
CA SER A 60 2.39 -19.18 5.24
C SER A 60 3.16 -18.41 6.33
N ASN A 61 4.15 -19.04 6.99
CA ASN A 61 5.00 -18.41 8.03
C ASN A 61 5.61 -17.05 7.66
N ALA A 62 5.50 -16.61 6.41
CA ALA A 62 5.87 -15.30 5.92
C ALA A 62 4.82 -14.20 6.19
N TYR A 63 3.58 -14.49 6.58
CA TYR A 63 2.59 -13.44 6.85
C TYR A 63 3.03 -12.49 7.95
N VAL A 64 2.87 -11.20 7.69
CA VAL A 64 3.12 -10.12 8.64
C VAL A 64 1.94 -9.17 8.57
N THR A 65 1.42 -8.76 9.73
CA THR A 65 0.32 -7.79 9.82
C THR A 65 0.74 -6.43 9.26
N LEU A 66 -0.22 -5.56 8.93
CA LEU A 66 0.10 -4.22 8.46
C LEU A 66 0.94 -3.43 9.48
N GLU A 67 0.65 -3.60 10.78
CA GLU A 67 1.42 -2.98 11.86
C GLU A 67 2.85 -3.51 11.92
N GLY A 68 3.05 -4.81 11.70
CA GLY A 68 4.39 -5.42 11.70
C GLY A 68 5.28 -4.94 10.54
N HIS A 69 4.71 -4.38 9.48
CA HIS A 69 5.50 -3.71 8.44
C HIS A 69 6.22 -2.48 9.03
N CYS A 70 5.64 -1.82 10.03
CA CYS A 70 6.21 -0.60 10.60
C CYS A 70 7.52 -0.86 11.38
N ASP A 71 7.90 -2.11 11.60
CA ASP A 71 9.15 -2.50 12.23
C ASP A 71 10.36 -2.38 11.28
N TYR A 72 10.12 -2.16 9.98
CA TYR A 72 11.17 -2.05 8.95
C TYR A 72 11.40 -0.61 8.50
N LYS A 73 12.65 -0.23 8.25
CA LYS A 73 13.03 1.12 7.81
C LYS A 73 12.53 1.46 6.42
N TYR A 74 12.50 0.48 5.51
CA TYR A 74 12.14 0.70 4.10
C TYR A 74 11.05 -0.29 3.70
N LEU A 75 9.99 0.20 3.06
CA LEU A 75 8.88 -0.63 2.61
C LEU A 75 8.80 -0.60 1.09
N ALA A 76 8.51 -1.74 0.46
CA ALA A 76 8.20 -1.75 -0.97
C ALA A 76 6.68 -1.77 -1.18
N HIS A 77 6.21 -0.99 -2.14
CA HIS A 77 4.86 -1.11 -2.69
C HIS A 77 4.97 -1.63 -4.14
N LEU A 78 4.42 -2.81 -4.35
CA LEU A 78 4.43 -3.51 -5.63
C LEU A 78 3.00 -3.81 -6.07
N GLU A 79 2.64 -3.35 -7.27
CA GLU A 79 1.30 -3.54 -7.81
C GLU A 79 0.96 -5.03 -8.06
N GLY A 80 -0.33 -5.30 -8.13
CA GLY A 80 -0.91 -6.62 -8.30
C GLY A 80 -1.24 -6.96 -9.77
N SER A 81 -2.24 -7.82 -9.92
CA SER A 81 -2.99 -7.93 -11.18
C SER A 81 -3.71 -6.61 -11.48
N SER A 82 -4.24 -5.96 -10.44
CA SER A 82 -4.76 -4.58 -10.43
C SER A 82 -3.92 -3.68 -9.51
N TYR A 83 -4.42 -2.47 -9.25
CA TYR A 83 -3.93 -1.64 -8.15
C TYR A 83 -3.94 -2.44 -6.83
N SER A 84 -2.95 -2.20 -5.98
CA SER A 84 -2.84 -2.78 -4.65
C SER A 84 -3.20 -1.74 -3.60
N SER A 85 -4.26 -1.99 -2.86
CA SER A 85 -4.77 -1.10 -1.80
C SER A 85 -3.81 -0.89 -0.61
N ARG A 86 -2.64 -1.57 -0.61
CA ARG A 86 -1.64 -1.59 0.46
C ARG A 86 -0.91 -0.25 0.64
N LEU A 87 -0.74 0.55 -0.41
CA LEU A 87 0.17 1.71 -0.37
C LEU A 87 -0.12 2.66 0.79
N LYS A 88 -1.39 3.04 0.97
CA LYS A 88 -1.82 3.94 2.06
C LYS A 88 -1.44 3.42 3.45
N TYR A 89 -1.52 2.11 3.68
CA TYR A 89 -1.15 1.50 4.96
C TYR A 89 0.37 1.50 5.20
N LEU A 90 1.18 1.35 4.14
CA LEU A 90 2.64 1.44 4.25
C LEU A 90 3.08 2.87 4.56
N LEU A 91 2.46 3.86 3.92
CA LEU A 91 2.73 5.27 4.19
C LEU A 91 2.41 5.65 5.65
N LEU A 92 1.36 5.06 6.25
CA LEU A 92 1.02 5.26 7.66
C LEU A 92 2.14 4.83 8.64
N CYS A 93 3.06 3.95 8.25
CA CYS A 93 4.19 3.57 9.10
C CYS A 93 5.24 4.69 9.27
N GLY A 94 5.23 5.72 8.42
CA GLY A 94 6.27 6.75 8.40
C GLY A 94 7.65 6.23 7.96
N SER A 95 7.70 5.00 7.43
CA SER A 95 8.85 4.49 6.69
C SER A 95 8.76 4.99 5.25
N PRO A 96 9.85 5.42 4.61
CA PRO A 96 9.85 5.67 3.17
C PRO A 96 9.40 4.42 2.40
N VAL A 97 8.54 4.63 1.42
CA VAL A 97 8.01 3.57 0.56
C VAL A 97 8.66 3.66 -0.81
N VAL A 98 9.29 2.58 -1.24
CA VAL A 98 9.77 2.38 -2.61
C VAL A 98 8.60 1.88 -3.45
N TYR A 99 8.23 2.67 -4.44
CA TYR A 99 7.12 2.40 -5.34
C TYR A 99 7.63 2.11 -6.74
N ASN A 100 7.21 0.98 -7.29
CA ASN A 100 7.38 0.68 -8.70
C ASN A 100 6.05 0.94 -9.43
N PRO A 101 5.86 2.11 -10.05
CA PRO A 101 4.65 2.42 -10.79
C PRO A 101 4.54 1.45 -11.97
N VAL A 102 3.39 0.79 -12.08
CA VAL A 102 3.03 0.04 -13.28
C VAL A 102 2.08 0.91 -14.07
N GLN A 103 2.35 1.08 -15.36
CA GLN A 103 1.44 1.74 -16.31
C GLN A 103 0.01 1.23 -16.03
N TYR A 104 -0.93 2.15 -15.80
CA TYR A 104 -2.38 1.92 -15.63
C TYR A 104 -2.96 1.67 -14.21
N TRP A 105 -2.18 1.54 -13.13
CA TRP A 105 -2.76 1.34 -11.79
C TRP A 105 -2.66 2.58 -10.90
N GLU A 106 -3.80 3.25 -10.69
CA GLU A 106 -3.89 4.43 -9.85
C GLU A 106 -5.14 4.38 -8.95
N GLU A 107 -4.99 4.88 -7.71
CA GLU A 107 -6.13 5.32 -6.91
C GLU A 107 -6.34 6.83 -7.10
N TYR A 108 -7.53 7.35 -6.79
CA TYR A 108 -7.91 8.75 -7.00
C TYR A 108 -6.96 9.79 -6.37
N TRP A 109 -6.14 9.39 -5.40
CA TRP A 109 -5.21 10.25 -4.67
C TRP A 109 -3.75 10.13 -5.14
N TYR A 110 -3.43 9.21 -6.07
CA TYR A 110 -2.05 8.96 -6.50
C TYR A 110 -1.39 10.18 -7.16
N HIS A 111 -2.18 11.10 -7.73
CA HIS A 111 -1.68 12.37 -8.28
C HIS A 111 -0.98 13.28 -7.24
N LEU A 112 -1.16 13.01 -5.94
CA LEU A 112 -0.48 13.72 -4.84
C LEU A 112 0.91 13.13 -4.53
N LEU A 113 1.24 11.96 -5.07
CA LEU A 113 2.53 11.31 -4.91
C LEU A 113 3.61 12.07 -5.70
N LYS A 114 4.74 12.32 -5.06
CA LYS A 114 5.87 13.07 -5.62
C LYS A 114 7.16 12.34 -5.28
N ASP A 115 7.88 11.91 -6.31
CA ASP A 115 9.15 11.21 -6.15
C ASP A 115 10.14 12.06 -5.33
N ARG A 116 10.86 11.38 -4.43
CA ARG A 116 11.82 11.95 -3.48
C ARG A 116 11.26 12.97 -2.50
N GLU A 117 9.96 13.19 -2.49
CA GLU A 117 9.27 14.04 -1.52
C GLU A 117 8.50 13.21 -0.49
N ASN A 118 7.52 12.42 -0.94
CA ASN A 118 6.63 11.64 -0.07
C ASN A 118 6.61 10.15 -0.43
N ILE A 119 7.28 9.77 -1.50
CA ILE A 119 7.49 8.41 -1.96
C ILE A 119 8.83 8.30 -2.68
N ILE A 120 9.31 7.09 -2.94
CA ILE A 120 10.51 6.85 -3.72
C ILE A 120 10.14 6.03 -4.94
N VAL A 121 10.14 6.64 -6.11
CA VAL A 121 9.87 5.95 -7.37
C VAL A 121 11.11 5.18 -7.80
N PHE A 122 10.91 3.89 -8.07
CA PHE A 122 11.90 3.01 -8.66
C PHE A 122 11.26 2.27 -9.83
N GLU A 123 11.39 2.87 -11.01
CA GLU A 123 10.96 2.27 -12.27
C GLU A 123 11.89 1.09 -12.58
N SER A 124 11.39 -0.10 -12.24
CA SER A 124 12.17 -1.31 -12.31
C SER A 124 12.17 -1.84 -13.75
N ALA A 125 13.23 -1.51 -14.49
CA ALA A 125 13.70 -2.36 -15.59
C ALA A 125 14.36 -3.66 -15.07
N ARG A 126 13.98 -4.14 -13.87
CA ARG A 126 14.59 -5.26 -13.15
C ARG A 126 16.11 -5.11 -13.00
N ASN A 127 16.56 -3.89 -12.79
CA ASN A 127 17.99 -3.56 -12.68
C ASN A 127 18.45 -3.71 -11.22
N GLU A 128 19.13 -4.83 -10.95
CA GLU A 128 19.65 -5.15 -9.62
C GLU A 128 20.67 -4.14 -9.13
N ALA A 129 21.64 -3.75 -9.97
CA ALA A 129 22.69 -2.81 -9.61
C ALA A 129 22.09 -1.45 -9.21
N ALA A 130 21.06 -0.99 -9.92
CA ALA A 130 20.34 0.24 -9.59
C ALA A 130 19.59 0.12 -8.26
N LEU A 131 18.94 -1.01 -7.97
CA LEU A 131 18.25 -1.23 -6.69
C LEU A 131 19.25 -1.29 -5.53
N LYS A 132 20.36 -2.02 -5.69
CA LYS A 132 21.43 -2.08 -4.68
C LYS A 132 22.01 -0.70 -4.40
N LYS A 133 22.30 0.09 -5.44
CA LYS A 133 22.75 1.47 -5.30
C LYS A 133 21.72 2.36 -4.60
N LEU A 134 20.42 2.15 -4.86
CA LEU A 134 19.35 2.87 -4.18
C LEU A 134 19.31 2.53 -2.68
N LEU A 135 19.41 1.25 -2.32
CA LEU A 135 19.40 0.82 -0.92
C LEU A 135 20.67 1.26 -0.17
N ASP A 136 21.81 1.27 -0.84
CA ASP A 136 23.05 1.85 -0.31
C ASP A 136 22.93 3.37 -0.09
N HIS A 137 22.28 4.09 -1.01
CA HIS A 137 21.98 5.50 -0.79
C HIS A 137 21.10 5.72 0.45
N PHE A 138 20.16 4.81 0.73
CA PHE A 138 19.26 4.94 1.88
C PHE A 138 20.03 4.82 3.20
N SER A 139 20.92 3.85 3.34
CA SER A 139 21.71 3.63 4.56
C SER A 139 22.63 4.82 4.86
N HIS A 140 23.17 5.47 3.83
CA HIS A 140 24.01 6.68 3.99
C HIS A 140 23.22 7.97 4.20
N ASN A 141 21.89 7.97 4.03
CA ASN A 141 21.05 9.17 4.06
C ASN A 141 19.82 9.00 4.97
N GLU A 142 19.97 8.35 6.13
CA GLU A 142 18.85 7.97 7.00
C GLU A 142 17.92 9.14 7.38
N ASN A 143 18.47 10.32 7.69
CA ASN A 143 17.66 11.49 8.05
C ASN A 143 16.77 11.96 6.89
N LYS A 144 17.31 11.92 5.65
CA LYS A 144 16.55 12.25 4.44
C LYS A 144 15.45 11.22 4.22
N MET A 145 15.77 9.94 4.36
CA MET A 145 14.82 8.83 4.18
C MET A 145 13.68 8.89 5.20
N LYS A 146 14.00 9.15 6.47
CA LYS A 146 13.00 9.38 7.52
C LYS A 146 12.08 10.54 7.16
N ARG A 147 12.61 11.67 6.67
CA ARG A 147 11.81 12.84 6.27
C ARG A 147 10.85 12.52 5.13
N ILE A 148 11.28 11.74 4.13
CA ILE A 148 10.41 11.28 3.04
C ILE A 148 9.28 10.41 3.59
N GLY A 149 9.60 9.44 4.46
CA GLY A 149 8.60 8.60 5.12
C GLY A 149 7.57 9.40 5.93
N GLN A 150 8.02 10.41 6.68
CA GLN A 150 7.15 11.31 7.45
C GLN A 150 6.23 12.14 6.54
N LYS A 151 6.74 12.65 5.41
CA LYS A 151 5.91 13.34 4.42
C LYS A 151 4.86 12.42 3.79
N GLY A 152 5.23 11.17 3.49
CA GLY A 152 4.30 10.14 3.04
C GLY A 152 3.19 9.87 4.05
N GLN A 153 3.55 9.72 5.33
CA GLN A 153 2.60 9.56 6.44
C GLN A 153 1.67 10.76 6.57
N GLN A 154 2.20 11.98 6.50
CA GLN A 154 1.41 13.19 6.57
C GLN A 154 0.39 13.27 5.44
N LEU A 155 0.79 12.95 4.20
CA LEU A 155 -0.11 12.95 3.04
C LEU A 155 -1.34 12.06 3.28
N VAL A 156 -1.15 10.83 3.75
CA VAL A 156 -2.28 9.93 3.97
C VAL A 156 -3.14 10.34 5.17
N LEU A 157 -2.54 10.89 6.23
CA LEU A 157 -3.32 11.41 7.38
C LEU A 157 -4.17 12.63 6.99
N GLU A 158 -3.68 13.46 6.08
CA GLU A 158 -4.35 14.68 5.63
C GLU A 158 -5.43 14.37 4.58
N TYR A 159 -5.07 13.64 3.52
CA TYR A 159 -5.93 13.45 2.34
C TYR A 159 -6.76 12.16 2.33
N LEU A 160 -6.45 11.20 3.21
CA LEU A 160 -7.17 9.92 3.31
C LEU A 160 -7.77 9.69 4.71
N SER A 161 -8.00 10.76 5.47
CA SER A 161 -8.84 10.70 6.66
C SER A 161 -10.30 10.37 6.28
N GLU A 162 -11.06 9.83 7.22
CA GLU A 162 -12.49 9.51 7.00
C GLU A 162 -13.27 10.70 6.43
N HIS A 163 -13.07 11.88 7.01
CA HIS A 163 -13.67 13.13 6.52
C HIS A 163 -13.22 13.49 5.10
N ALA A 164 -11.93 13.36 4.77
CA ALA A 164 -11.41 13.67 3.44
C ALA A 164 -11.98 12.71 2.38
N VAL A 165 -12.05 11.42 2.70
CA VAL A 165 -12.64 10.39 1.81
C VAL A 165 -14.12 10.67 1.57
N SER A 166 -14.89 10.94 2.63
CA SER A 166 -16.32 11.28 2.49
C SER A 166 -16.52 12.57 1.70
N CYS A 167 -15.69 13.59 1.91
CA CYS A 167 -15.73 14.85 1.16
C CYS A 167 -15.43 14.62 -0.33
N TYR A 168 -14.42 13.80 -0.66
CA TYR A 168 -14.10 13.45 -2.04
C TYR A 168 -15.29 12.79 -2.74
N TRP A 169 -15.90 11.77 -2.12
CA TRP A 169 -17.05 11.07 -2.70
C TRP A 169 -18.28 11.97 -2.84
N TRP A 170 -18.58 12.79 -1.84
CA TRP A 170 -19.67 13.76 -1.93
C TRP A 170 -19.46 14.71 -3.10
N LYS A 171 -18.26 15.29 -3.22
CA LYS A 171 -17.95 16.22 -4.31
C LYS A 171 -17.99 15.53 -5.67
N LEU A 172 -17.45 14.32 -5.78
CA LEU A 172 -17.46 13.54 -7.02
C LEU A 172 -18.89 13.31 -7.51
N MET A 173 -19.77 12.80 -6.64
CA MET A 173 -21.17 12.55 -7.00
C MET A 173 -21.93 13.85 -7.29
N HIS A 174 -21.67 14.91 -6.51
CA HIS A 174 -22.32 16.21 -6.71
C HIS A 174 -21.95 16.86 -8.04
N GLU A 175 -20.67 16.84 -8.44
CA GLU A 175 -20.24 17.36 -9.74
C GLU A 175 -20.70 16.46 -10.89
N TYR A 176 -20.67 15.14 -10.73
CA TYR A 176 -21.16 14.21 -11.73
C TYR A 176 -22.66 14.37 -12.02
N ALA A 177 -23.47 14.61 -10.98
CA ALA A 177 -24.92 14.82 -11.14
C ALA A 177 -25.25 16.02 -12.04
N LYS A 178 -24.40 17.06 -12.07
CA LYS A 178 -24.59 18.24 -12.94
C LYS A 178 -24.43 17.92 -14.43
N LEU A 179 -23.77 16.79 -14.76
CA LEU A 179 -23.57 16.35 -16.14
C LEU A 179 -24.76 15.55 -16.68
N LEU A 180 -25.72 15.19 -15.82
CA LEU A 180 -26.90 14.44 -16.24
C LEU A 180 -27.81 15.34 -17.08
N GLY A 181 -27.97 14.99 -18.36
CA GLY A 181 -28.92 15.63 -19.27
C GLY A 181 -30.37 15.16 -19.08
N TYR A 182 -30.67 14.41 -18.02
CA TYR A 182 -31.98 13.85 -17.71
C TYR A 182 -32.23 13.82 -16.21
N GLN A 183 -33.49 13.70 -15.81
CA GLN A 183 -33.88 13.48 -14.41
C GLN A 183 -33.90 11.97 -14.11
N PRO A 184 -33.10 11.46 -13.16
CA PRO A 184 -33.13 10.06 -12.77
C PRO A 184 -34.50 9.65 -12.23
N ILE A 185 -34.96 8.45 -12.61
CA ILE A 185 -36.19 7.83 -12.12
C ILE A 185 -35.81 6.51 -11.47
N LEU A 186 -36.41 6.20 -10.31
CA LEU A 186 -36.19 4.95 -9.61
C LEU A 186 -36.65 3.77 -10.49
N HIS A 187 -35.75 2.80 -10.72
CA HIS A 187 -36.09 1.59 -11.45
C HIS A 187 -37.04 0.70 -10.61
N PRO A 188 -38.09 0.08 -11.18
CA PRO A 188 -39.04 -0.75 -10.42
C PRO A 188 -38.38 -1.90 -9.64
N ASP A 189 -37.29 -2.44 -10.17
CA ASP A 189 -36.53 -3.54 -9.55
C ASP A 189 -35.45 -3.06 -8.56
N ALA A 190 -35.32 -1.75 -8.33
CA ALA A 190 -34.34 -1.22 -7.40
C ALA A 190 -34.77 -1.54 -5.95
N ILE A 191 -33.84 -2.10 -5.17
CA ILE A 191 -34.02 -2.40 -3.75
C ILE A 191 -33.31 -1.32 -2.94
N HIS A 192 -33.92 -0.87 -1.83
CA HIS A 192 -33.27 0.08 -0.94
C HIS A 192 -31.97 -0.53 -0.37
N ILE A 193 -30.88 0.24 -0.33
CA ILE A 193 -29.58 -0.29 0.06
C ILE A 193 -29.59 -0.82 1.51
N ASP A 194 -30.36 -0.18 2.38
CA ASP A 194 -30.50 -0.62 3.78
C ASP A 194 -31.21 -1.98 3.85
N ASP A 195 -32.26 -2.20 3.06
CA ASP A 195 -32.98 -3.47 3.02
C ASP A 195 -32.06 -4.60 2.53
N PHE A 196 -31.19 -4.31 1.55
CA PHE A 196 -30.18 -5.26 1.07
C PHE A 196 -29.10 -5.57 2.13
N LEU A 197 -28.57 -4.55 2.81
CA LEU A 197 -27.46 -4.70 3.76
C LEU A 197 -27.91 -5.35 5.08
N ILE A 198 -29.13 -5.05 5.54
CA ILE A 198 -29.64 -5.50 6.83
C ILE A 198 -30.48 -6.78 6.68
N GLY A 199 -30.77 -7.20 5.44
CA GLY A 199 -31.53 -8.42 5.14
C GLY A 199 -33.02 -8.30 5.46
N THR A 200 -33.54 -7.08 5.64
CA THR A 200 -34.96 -6.81 5.88
C THR A 200 -35.67 -6.65 4.55
N LEU A 201 -35.79 -7.75 3.79
CA LEU A 201 -36.75 -7.83 2.70
C LEU A 201 -38.12 -8.11 3.35
N SER A 202 -38.90 -7.04 3.59
CA SER A 202 -40.32 -7.15 3.98
C SER A 202 -41.22 -7.33 2.77
#